data_AF-A0A0Q6V5Y2-F1
#
_entry.id   AF-A0A0Q6V5Y2-F1
#
_cell.length_a   1.000
_cell.length_b   1.000
_cell.length_c   1.000
_cell.angle_alpha   90.00
_cell.angle_beta   90.00
_cell.angle_gamma   90.00
#
_symmetry.space_group_name_H-M   'P 1'
#
loop_
_entity.id
_entity.type
_entity.pdbx_description
1 polymer ?
#
loop_
_entity_poly.entity_id
_entity_poly.type
_entity_poly.pdbx_seq_one_letter_code
_entity_poly.pdbx_strand_id
1 'polypeptide(L)'
;MAAVTLWIASLCRPDPGYGGWAYVRRMDGETGATAIKGAAGGERRTSAARMSLTALTEALDGVADLPAETPVTLRFLDPDLAGQLVASDGAYATAEPEAWAAARAALAARAVLELVPASPSAAANGFLAAWAEFGLDTAKSRGSFKAAIPKPNLLKFPG
;
A
#
# COMPACT_ATOMS: atom_id res chain seq x y z
N MET A 1 0.65 24.13 -4.19
CA MET A 1 0.44 23.20 -3.06
C MET A 1 1.16 21.92 -3.45
N ALA A 2 2.04 21.38 -2.60
CA ALA A 2 2.71 20.12 -2.92
C ALA A 2 1.67 18.99 -2.95
N ALA A 3 1.74 18.11 -3.95
CA ALA A 3 0.92 16.91 -4.05
C ALA A 3 1.81 15.68 -3.84
N VAL A 4 1.20 14.54 -3.54
CA VAL A 4 1.92 13.29 -3.33
C VAL A 4 1.29 12.18 -4.16
N THR A 5 2.13 11.43 -4.86
CA THR A 5 1.72 10.16 -5.47
C THR A 5 2.12 9.01 -4.55
N LEU A 6 1.16 8.15 -4.24
CA LEU A 6 1.32 6.89 -3.52
C LEU A 6 1.17 5.73 -4.50
N TRP A 7 1.97 4.70 -4.32
CA TRP A 7 1.81 3.43 -4.99
C TRP A 7 1.83 2.32 -3.96
N ILE A 8 0.90 1.37 -4.09
CA ILE A 8 0.82 0.21 -3.20
C ILE A 8 0.82 -1.09 -4.00
N ALA A 9 1.36 -2.14 -3.40
CA ALA A 9 1.12 -3.52 -3.81
C ALA A 9 0.94 -4.40 -2.58
N SER A 10 0.14 -5.44 -2.74
CA SER A 10 -0.09 -6.50 -1.78
C SER A 10 -0.05 -7.84 -2.52
N LEU A 11 0.35 -8.89 -1.81
CA LEU A 11 0.18 -10.26 -2.27
C LEU A 11 0.00 -11.20 -1.09
N CYS A 12 -0.74 -12.28 -1.30
CA CYS A 12 -0.96 -13.31 -0.31
C CYS A 12 -0.91 -14.68 -0.99
N ARG A 13 -0.14 -15.61 -0.44
CA ARG A 13 -0.14 -17.02 -0.85
C ARG A 13 -1.13 -17.79 0.04
N PRO A 14 -2.15 -18.45 -0.54
CA PRO A 14 -3.07 -19.27 0.24
C PRO A 14 -2.32 -20.45 0.85
N ASP A 15 -2.78 -20.91 2.01
CA ASP A 15 -2.25 -22.07 2.75
C ASP A 15 -0.72 -22.06 2.98
N PRO A 16 -0.22 -21.59 4.15
CA PRO A 16 -0.93 -21.27 5.40
C PRO A 16 -1.43 -19.82 5.53
N GLY A 17 -1.37 -19.01 4.47
CA GLY A 17 -1.78 -17.60 4.48
C GLY A 17 -0.63 -16.61 4.73
N TYR A 18 0.49 -16.75 4.03
CA TYR A 18 1.59 -15.77 4.12
C TYR A 18 1.30 -14.60 3.20
N GLY A 19 1.50 -13.38 3.69
CA GLY A 19 1.26 -12.18 2.89
C GLY A 19 2.34 -11.13 3.06
N GLY A 20 2.46 -10.28 2.05
CA GLY A 20 3.37 -9.16 2.04
C GLY A 20 2.77 -7.97 1.33
N TRP A 21 3.23 -6.79 1.71
CA TRP A 21 2.81 -5.51 1.16
C TRP A 21 3.98 -4.57 1.00
N ALA A 22 3.84 -3.60 0.12
CA ALA A 22 4.78 -2.51 -0.04
C ALA A 22 4.04 -1.23 -0.46
N TYR A 23 4.58 -0.09 -0.04
CA TYR A 23 4.22 1.18 -0.62
C TYR A 23 5.45 2.04 -0.90
N VAL A 24 5.30 2.94 -1.87
CA VAL A 24 6.20 4.06 -2.13
C VAL A 24 5.35 5.32 -2.16
N ARG A 25 5.87 6.40 -1.58
CA ARG A 25 5.34 7.75 -1.71
C ARG A 25 6.38 8.66 -2.34
N ARG A 26 5.94 9.56 -3.22
CA ARG A 26 6.78 10.61 -3.78
C ARG A 26 6.05 11.95 -3.76
N MET A 27 6.74 12.98 -3.31
CA MET A 27 6.28 14.37 -3.45
C MET A 27 6.39 14.81 -4.90
N ASP A 28 5.28 15.25 -5.49
CA ASP A 28 5.23 15.67 -6.89
C ASP A 28 6.06 16.94 -7.11
N GLY A 29 6.89 16.94 -8.16
CA GLY A 29 7.78 18.06 -8.48
C GLY A 29 9.06 18.14 -7.63
N GLU A 30 9.22 17.27 -6.63
CA GLU A 30 10.46 17.15 -5.87
C GLU A 30 11.33 16.00 -6.39
N THR A 31 12.64 16.13 -6.24
CA THR A 31 13.62 15.11 -6.66
C THR A 31 14.58 14.77 -5.54
N GLY A 32 15.25 13.62 -5.67
CA GLY A 32 16.26 13.17 -4.72
C GLY A 32 15.72 12.38 -3.54
N ALA A 33 16.62 12.05 -2.60
CA ALA A 33 16.36 11.05 -1.56
C ALA A 33 15.36 11.49 -0.47
N THR A 34 15.07 12.79 -0.36
CA THR A 34 14.10 13.34 0.60
C THR A 34 12.68 13.34 0.04
N ALA A 35 12.54 13.41 -1.29
CA ALA A 35 11.27 13.46 -2.00
C ALA A 35 10.55 12.10 -2.04
N ILE A 36 11.26 11.00 -1.77
CA ILE A 36 10.75 9.64 -1.87
C ILE A 36 10.94 8.88 -0.55
N LYS A 37 9.86 8.25 -0.08
CA LYS A 37 9.89 7.32 1.06
C LYS A 37 9.09 6.07 0.70
N GLY A 38 9.31 4.99 1.41
CA GLY A 38 8.53 3.76 1.22
C GLY A 38 8.79 2.77 2.33
N ALA A 39 7.87 1.84 2.50
CA ALA A 39 7.99 0.76 3.45
C ALA A 39 7.44 -0.52 2.85
N ALA A 40 7.88 -1.65 3.41
CA ALA A 40 7.36 -2.97 3.11
C ALA A 40 7.22 -3.76 4.39
N GLY A 41 6.30 -4.72 4.38
CA GLY A 41 6.05 -5.57 5.51
C GLY A 41 5.36 -6.85 5.09
N GLY A 42 5.05 -7.68 6.07
CA GLY A 42 4.33 -8.91 5.83
C GLY A 42 3.78 -9.53 7.10
N GLU A 43 2.86 -10.45 6.91
CA GLU A 43 2.18 -11.18 7.96
C GLU A 43 2.21 -12.68 7.69
N ARG A 44 2.40 -13.46 8.76
CA ARG A 44 2.53 -14.92 8.66
C ARG A 44 1.17 -15.62 8.43
N ARG A 45 0.08 -15.01 8.89
CA ARG A 45 -1.28 -15.57 8.91
C ARG A 45 -2.26 -14.47 8.53
N THR A 46 -2.56 -14.39 7.24
CA THR A 46 -3.39 -13.34 6.65
C THR A 46 -4.18 -13.88 5.45
N SER A 47 -5.10 -13.06 4.94
CA SER A 47 -5.81 -13.24 3.69
C SER A 47 -5.33 -12.22 2.64
N ALA A 48 -5.74 -12.42 1.37
CA ALA A 48 -5.51 -11.46 0.30
C ALA A 48 -6.22 -10.13 0.58
N ALA A 49 -7.49 -10.18 1.02
CA ALA A 49 -8.28 -9.01 1.39
C ALA A 49 -7.58 -8.19 2.49
N ARG A 50 -7.15 -8.87 3.56
CA ARG A 50 -6.42 -8.22 4.66
C ARG A 50 -5.12 -7.58 4.19
N MET A 51 -4.35 -8.24 3.32
CA MET A 51 -3.10 -7.65 2.81
C MET A 51 -3.33 -6.43 1.91
N SER A 52 -4.38 -6.42 1.09
CA SER A 52 -4.77 -5.23 0.33
C SER A 52 -5.18 -4.07 1.25
N LEU A 53 -5.96 -4.35 2.29
CA LEU A 53 -6.38 -3.34 3.28
C LEU A 53 -5.21 -2.83 4.13
N THR A 54 -4.29 -3.72 4.52
CA THR A 54 -3.06 -3.36 5.24
C THR A 54 -2.17 -2.48 4.37
N ALA A 55 -1.92 -2.85 3.10
CA ALA A 55 -1.12 -2.05 2.18
C ALA A 55 -1.67 -0.62 2.02
N LEU A 56 -3.00 -0.49 1.89
CA LEU A 56 -3.69 0.80 1.84
C LEU A 56 -3.48 1.60 3.12
N THR A 57 -3.76 1.01 4.29
CA THR A 57 -3.69 1.71 5.57
C THR A 57 -2.26 2.15 5.89
N GLU A 58 -1.28 1.29 5.62
CA GLU A 58 0.15 1.58 5.79
C GLU A 58 0.65 2.69 4.87
N ALA A 59 0.13 2.77 3.63
CA ALA A 59 0.46 3.85 2.71
C ALA A 59 -0.13 5.19 3.15
N LEU A 60 -1.35 5.18 3.70
CA LEU A 60 -2.01 6.37 4.24
C LEU A 60 -1.34 6.86 5.53
N ASP A 61 -0.95 5.96 6.43
CA ASP A 61 -0.08 6.26 7.58
C ASP A 61 1.26 6.85 7.11
N GLY A 62 1.79 6.31 6.01
CA GLY A 62 2.99 6.80 5.33
C GLY A 62 2.95 8.27 4.92
N VAL A 63 1.77 8.90 4.79
CA VAL A 63 1.59 10.32 4.47
C VAL A 63 0.96 11.13 5.60
N ALA A 64 0.84 10.58 6.81
CA ALA A 64 0.27 11.27 7.96
C ALA A 64 1.11 12.46 8.47
N ASP A 65 2.37 12.55 8.07
CA ASP A 65 3.24 13.73 8.29
C ASP A 65 2.90 14.93 7.38
N LEU A 66 2.00 14.75 6.41
CA LEU A 66 1.52 15.81 5.52
C LEU A 66 0.14 16.31 5.96
N PRO A 67 -0.18 17.61 5.75
CA PRO A 67 -1.53 18.14 5.97
C PRO A 67 -2.62 17.29 5.31
N ALA A 68 -3.80 17.20 5.94
CA ALA A 68 -4.91 16.37 5.46
C ALA A 68 -5.43 16.82 4.08
N GLU A 69 -5.23 18.09 3.75
CA GLU A 69 -5.61 18.76 2.52
C GLU A 69 -4.58 18.58 1.39
N THR A 70 -3.39 18.05 1.69
CA THR A 70 -2.40 17.71 0.65
C THR A 70 -3.02 16.70 -0.32
N PRO A 71 -3.11 17.02 -1.63
CA PRO A 71 -3.66 16.11 -2.62
C PRO A 71 -2.85 14.81 -2.70
N VAL A 72 -3.55 13.68 -2.63
CA VAL A 72 -2.97 12.34 -2.71
C VAL A 72 -3.52 11.62 -3.93
N THR A 73 -2.66 11.14 -4.82
CA THR A 73 -3.03 10.16 -5.86
C THR A 73 -2.54 8.79 -5.43
N LEU A 74 -3.44 7.86 -5.11
CA LEU A 74 -3.08 6.50 -4.71
C LEU A 74 -3.28 5.52 -5.86
N ARG A 75 -2.18 4.91 -6.26
CA ARG A 75 -2.10 3.91 -7.33
C ARG A 75 -2.01 2.51 -6.75
N PHE A 76 -2.86 1.62 -7.21
CA PHE A 76 -2.98 0.26 -6.67
C PHE A 76 -3.17 -0.77 -7.78
N LEU A 77 -2.68 -1.99 -7.55
CA LEU A 77 -2.75 -3.10 -8.51
C LEU A 77 -3.98 -3.99 -8.35
N ASP A 78 -4.54 -4.05 -7.14
CA ASP A 78 -5.72 -4.86 -6.85
C ASP A 78 -6.95 -4.25 -7.54
N PRO A 79 -7.47 -4.86 -8.62
CA PRO A 79 -8.55 -4.27 -9.40
C PRO A 79 -9.85 -4.16 -8.61
N ASP A 80 -10.04 -4.98 -7.58
CA ASP A 80 -11.28 -5.03 -6.81
C ASP A 80 -11.27 -4.02 -5.66
N LEU A 81 -10.09 -3.52 -5.25
CA LEU A 81 -9.92 -2.70 -4.05
C LEU A 81 -10.90 -1.52 -3.96
N ALA A 82 -11.03 -0.73 -5.03
CA ALA A 82 -11.91 0.44 -5.03
C ALA A 82 -13.38 0.05 -4.84
N GLY A 83 -13.84 -1.00 -5.52
CA GLY A 83 -15.21 -1.50 -5.37
C GLY A 83 -15.47 -2.07 -3.97
N GLN A 84 -14.50 -2.81 -3.43
CA GLN A 84 -14.57 -3.41 -2.10
C GLN A 84 -14.59 -2.38 -0.97
N LEU A 85 -13.97 -1.21 -1.14
CA LEU A 85 -13.99 -0.13 -0.15
C LEU A 85 -15.32 0.64 -0.11
N VAL A 86 -16.12 0.55 -1.18
CA VAL A 86 -17.45 1.18 -1.25
C VAL A 86 -18.55 0.23 -0.78
N ALA A 87 -18.46 -1.05 -1.15
CA ALA A 87 -19.47 -2.05 -0.81
C ALA A 87 -19.46 -2.38 0.70
N SER A 88 -20.58 -2.11 1.38
CA SER A 88 -20.75 -2.43 2.81
C SER A 88 -20.97 -3.91 3.11
N ASP A 89 -21.29 -4.70 2.09
CA ASP A 89 -21.53 -6.14 2.12
C ASP A 89 -20.59 -6.91 1.16
N GLY A 90 -19.53 -6.23 0.68
CA GLY A 90 -18.52 -6.83 -0.18
C GLY A 90 -17.69 -7.91 0.52
N ALA A 91 -16.90 -8.64 -0.26
CA ALA A 91 -16.00 -9.68 0.24
C ALA A 91 -15.03 -9.16 1.31
N TYR A 92 -14.56 -7.91 1.19
CA TYR A 92 -13.61 -7.35 2.17
C TYR A 92 -14.34 -6.99 3.47
N ALA A 93 -15.51 -6.35 3.38
CA ALA A 93 -16.33 -5.99 4.54
C ALA A 93 -16.80 -7.23 5.32
N THR A 94 -17.07 -8.34 4.63
CA THR A 94 -17.55 -9.59 5.24
C THR A 94 -16.42 -10.45 5.80
N ALA A 95 -15.30 -10.58 5.08
CA ALA A 95 -14.18 -11.41 5.52
C ALA A 95 -13.27 -10.71 6.56
N GLU A 96 -13.12 -9.40 6.47
CA GLU A 96 -12.18 -8.60 7.28
C GLU A 96 -12.84 -7.30 7.79
N PRO A 97 -13.96 -7.36 8.55
CA PRO A 97 -14.78 -6.20 8.87
C PRO A 97 -14.03 -5.09 9.61
N GLU A 98 -13.16 -5.45 10.55
CA GLU A 98 -12.36 -4.48 11.32
C GLU A 98 -11.31 -3.78 10.44
N ALA A 99 -10.58 -4.53 9.62
CA ALA A 99 -9.58 -3.98 8.72
C ALA A 99 -10.23 -3.12 7.63
N TRP A 100 -11.40 -3.52 7.14
CA TRP A 100 -12.18 -2.75 6.17
C TRP A 100 -12.65 -1.42 6.75
N ALA A 101 -13.19 -1.43 7.98
CA ALA A 101 -13.62 -0.22 8.67
C ALA A 101 -12.44 0.74 8.91
N ALA A 102 -11.29 0.22 9.35
CA ALA A 102 -10.07 1.00 9.54
C ALA A 102 -9.57 1.64 8.24
N ALA A 103 -9.54 0.88 7.14
CA ALA A 103 -9.14 1.39 5.83
C ALA A 103 -10.06 2.53 5.35
N ARG A 104 -11.39 2.39 5.51
CA ARG A 104 -12.35 3.44 5.15
C ARG A 104 -12.19 4.70 6.02
N ALA A 105 -11.93 4.53 7.31
CA ALA A 105 -11.64 5.66 8.20
C ALA A 105 -10.36 6.39 7.76
N ALA A 106 -9.30 5.66 7.39
CA ALA A 106 -8.06 6.24 6.89
C ALA A 106 -8.26 7.01 5.56
N LEU A 107 -9.08 6.48 4.64
CA LEU A 107 -9.47 7.18 3.42
C LEU A 107 -10.20 8.49 3.74
N ALA A 108 -11.18 8.44 4.65
CA ALA A 108 -11.99 9.60 5.03
C ALA A 108 -11.20 10.70 5.73
N ALA A 109 -10.05 10.37 6.33
CA ALA A 109 -9.14 11.34 6.94
C ALA A 109 -8.35 12.18 5.91
N ARG A 110 -8.40 11.84 4.62
CA ARG A 110 -7.76 12.60 3.54
C ARG A 110 -8.83 13.37 2.76
N ALA A 111 -8.77 14.70 2.82
CA ALA A 111 -9.78 15.55 2.18
C ALA A 111 -9.69 15.52 0.65
N VAL A 112 -8.49 15.32 0.10
CA VAL A 112 -8.22 15.27 -1.34
C VAL A 112 -7.46 13.99 -1.65
N LEU A 113 -8.21 12.93 -1.97
CA LEU A 113 -7.66 11.61 -2.29
C LEU A 113 -8.31 11.07 -3.57
N GLU A 114 -7.48 10.71 -4.54
CA GLU A 114 -7.88 10.03 -5.76
C GLU A 114 -7.36 8.59 -5.74
N LEU A 115 -8.26 7.62 -5.92
CA LEU A 115 -7.92 6.21 -6.09
C LEU A 115 -7.83 5.90 -7.59
N VAL A 116 -6.64 5.58 -8.07
CA VAL A 116 -6.36 5.33 -9.50
C VAL A 116 -5.83 3.92 -9.71
N PRO A 117 -6.56 3.01 -10.37
CA PRO A 117 -6.02 1.71 -10.74
C PRO A 117 -4.72 1.87 -11.53
N ALA A 118 -3.68 1.14 -11.14
CA ALA A 118 -2.41 1.13 -11.85
C ALA A 118 -2.53 0.30 -13.14
N SER A 119 -1.95 0.79 -14.25
CA SER A 119 -1.78 -0.04 -15.44
C SER A 119 -0.95 -1.27 -15.07
N PRO A 120 -1.34 -2.50 -15.46
CA PRO A 120 -0.54 -3.70 -15.20
C PRO A 120 0.89 -3.62 -15.74
N SER A 121 1.10 -2.89 -16.84
CA SER A 121 2.41 -2.70 -17.47
C SER A 121 3.27 -1.59 -16.84
N ALA A 122 2.79 -0.90 -15.81
CA ALA A 122 3.54 0.18 -15.17
C ALA A 122 4.81 -0.36 -14.49
N ALA A 123 5.97 0.25 -14.80
CA ALA A 123 7.26 -0.19 -14.26
C ALA A 123 7.32 -0.18 -12.72
N ALA A 124 6.58 0.73 -12.07
CA ALA A 124 6.45 0.81 -10.61
C ALA A 124 5.94 -0.51 -9.97
N ASN A 125 5.10 -1.25 -10.69
CA ASN A 125 4.50 -2.49 -10.21
C ASN A 125 5.55 -3.55 -9.90
N GLY A 126 6.55 -3.70 -10.77
CA GLY A 126 7.63 -4.68 -10.58
C GLY A 126 8.45 -4.38 -9.33
N PHE A 127 8.72 -3.10 -9.06
CA PHE A 127 9.42 -2.69 -7.84
C PHE A 127 8.60 -3.00 -6.58
N LEU A 128 7.32 -2.62 -6.55
CA LEU A 128 6.45 -2.84 -5.40
C LEU A 128 6.19 -4.33 -5.16
N ALA A 129 5.98 -5.10 -6.23
CA ALA A 129 5.79 -6.54 -6.14
C ALA A 129 7.02 -7.24 -5.56
N ALA A 130 8.23 -6.86 -5.96
CA ALA A 130 9.47 -7.41 -5.40
C ALA A 130 9.59 -7.12 -3.89
N TRP A 131 9.20 -5.92 -3.45
CA TRP A 131 9.20 -5.58 -2.02
C TRP A 131 8.10 -6.27 -1.23
N ALA A 132 6.91 -6.45 -1.81
CA ALA A 132 5.84 -7.23 -1.21
C ALA A 132 6.22 -8.72 -1.12
N GLU A 133 6.95 -9.27 -2.10
CA GLU A 133 7.44 -10.66 -2.05
C GLU A 133 8.52 -10.83 -0.98
N PHE A 134 9.45 -9.89 -0.88
CA PHE A 134 10.39 -9.82 0.24
C PHE A 134 9.67 -9.74 1.60
N GLY A 135 8.59 -8.97 1.66
CA GLY A 135 7.58 -8.97 2.73
C GLY A 135 7.11 -10.36 3.09
N LEU A 136 6.49 -11.04 2.14
CA LEU A 136 5.97 -12.38 2.36
C LEU A 136 7.04 -13.36 2.87
N ASP A 137 8.21 -13.41 2.23
CA ASP A 137 9.27 -14.38 2.56
C ASP A 137 9.88 -14.13 3.94
N THR A 138 10.05 -12.85 4.30
CA THR A 138 10.50 -12.47 5.64
C THR A 138 9.45 -12.84 6.69
N ALA A 139 8.16 -12.61 6.40
CA ALA A 139 7.10 -12.94 7.34
C ALA A 139 6.94 -14.44 7.56
N LYS A 140 7.12 -15.23 6.50
CA LYS A 140 7.20 -16.69 6.56
C LYS A 140 8.28 -17.14 7.57
N SER A 141 9.49 -16.59 7.46
CA SER A 141 10.62 -16.98 8.32
C SER A 141 10.57 -16.38 9.73
N ARG A 142 10.20 -15.11 9.89
CA ARG A 142 10.38 -14.35 11.15
C ARG A 142 9.09 -13.90 11.84
N GLY A 143 7.93 -14.06 11.20
CA GLY A 143 6.66 -13.54 11.70
C GLY A 143 6.40 -12.12 11.21
N SER A 144 5.36 -11.48 11.72
CA SER A 144 4.95 -10.16 11.24
C SER A 144 6.06 -9.12 11.38
N PHE A 145 6.24 -8.29 10.35
CA PHE A 145 7.22 -7.21 10.38
C PHE A 145 6.84 -6.06 9.43
N LYS A 146 7.46 -4.90 9.68
CA LYS A 146 7.42 -3.69 8.86
C LYS A 146 8.82 -3.08 8.85
N ALA A 147 9.29 -2.63 7.70
CA ALA A 147 10.58 -1.96 7.55
C ALA A 147 10.52 -0.87 6.48
N ALA A 148 11.28 0.21 6.68
CA ALA A 148 11.48 1.21 5.65
C ALA A 148 12.32 0.63 4.50
N ILE A 149 11.95 0.93 3.26
CA ILE A 149 12.72 0.56 2.08
C ILE A 149 14.03 1.38 2.08
N PRO A 150 15.22 0.75 1.96
CA PRO A 150 16.49 1.48 1.97
C PRO A 150 16.57 2.55 0.88
N LYS A 151 17.09 3.73 1.22
CA LYS A 151 17.23 4.86 0.29
C LYS A 151 17.88 4.49 -1.07
N PRO A 152 18.97 3.70 -1.13
CA PRO A 152 19.57 3.32 -2.41
C PRO A 152 18.62 2.52 -3.33
N ASN A 153 17.63 1.83 -2.75
CA ASN A 153 16.63 1.12 -3.52
C ASN A 153 15.48 2.05 -3.93
N LEU A 154 15.02 2.94 -3.04
CA LEU A 154 14.02 3.95 -3.40
C LEU A 154 14.46 4.84 -4.56
N LEU A 155 15.74 5.21 -4.63
CA LEU A 155 16.30 5.99 -5.75
C LEU A 155 16.24 5.26 -7.11
N LYS A 156 15.97 3.95 -7.13
CA LYS A 156 15.77 3.16 -8.36
C LYS A 156 14.30 3.03 -8.75
N PHE A 157 13.38 3.61 -7.97
CA PHE A 157 11.94 3.54 -8.26
C PHE A 157 11.62 4.29 -9.56
N PRO A 158 10.96 3.64 -10.55
CA PRO A 158 10.76 4.18 -11.90
C PRO A 158 9.53 5.07 -12.06
N GLY A 159 8.69 5.20 -11.02
CA GLY A 159 7.66 6.25 -10.94
C GLY A 159 8.28 7.58 -10.58
#